data_AF-A0A2H5VIC9-F1
#
_entry.id   AF-A0A2H5VIC9-F1
#
_cell.length_a   1.000
_cell.length_b   1.000
_cell.length_c   1.000
_cell.angle_alpha   90.00
_cell.angle_beta   90.00
_cell.angle_gamma   90.00
#
_symmetry.space_group_name_H-M   'P 1'
#
loop_
_entity.id
_entity.type
_entity.pdbx_description
1 polymer ?
#
loop_
_entity_poly.entity_id
_entity_poly.type
_entity_poly.pdbx_seq_one_letter_code
_entity_poly.pdbx_strand_id
1 'polypeptide(L)'
;MGLWHGVGASLPGLLSFFVFYFVVINILLAVFNLIPVPPLDGSRVLLYLLPQGGKRLFLMLEPFGFVIVFLLLYAGVLQHLLMPIVSWVETILGRFG
;
A
#
# COMPACT_ATOMS: atom_id res chain seq x y z
N MET A 1 40.51 -23.48 -9.60
CA MET A 1 40.66 -22.01 -9.39
C MET A 1 39.57 -21.34 -10.21
N GLY A 2 38.56 -20.74 -9.55
CA GLY A 2 37.45 -20.05 -10.25
C GLY A 2 36.01 -20.47 -9.91
N LEU A 3 35.75 -20.97 -8.70
CA LEU A 3 34.39 -21.29 -8.22
C LEU A 3 33.66 -20.03 -7.70
N TRP A 4 33.39 -19.04 -8.57
CA TRP A 4 32.70 -17.79 -8.19
C TRP A 4 31.80 -17.17 -9.30
N HIS A 5 31.35 -17.91 -10.32
CA HIS A 5 30.43 -17.38 -11.36
C HIS A 5 28.95 -17.75 -11.14
N GLY A 6 28.53 -17.98 -9.88
CA GLY A 6 27.19 -18.49 -9.57
C GLY A 6 26.30 -17.60 -8.69
N VAL A 7 26.78 -16.49 -8.14
CA VAL A 7 26.00 -15.65 -7.19
C VAL A 7 26.06 -14.15 -7.52
N GLY A 8 26.49 -13.80 -8.74
CA GLY A 8 26.55 -12.41 -9.16
C GLY A 8 25.19 -11.94 -9.67
N ALA A 9 24.31 -11.48 -8.77
CA ALA A 9 23.27 -10.56 -9.21
C ALA A 9 23.99 -9.36 -9.87
N SER A 10 23.89 -9.25 -11.20
CA SER A 10 24.55 -8.18 -11.93
C SER A 10 24.05 -6.84 -11.38
N LEU A 11 24.91 -5.81 -11.31
CA LEU A 11 24.50 -4.49 -10.81
C LEU A 11 23.21 -3.98 -11.50
N PRO A 12 23.01 -4.19 -12.82
CA PRO A 12 21.74 -3.89 -13.47
C PRO A 12 20.57 -4.73 -12.94
N GLY A 13 20.78 -6.03 -12.70
CA GLY A 13 19.74 -6.90 -12.11
C GLY A 13 19.30 -6.43 -10.72
N LEU A 14 20.25 -6.11 -9.83
CA LEU A 14 19.96 -5.59 -8.49
C LEU A 14 19.21 -4.26 -8.53
N LEU A 15 19.60 -3.36 -9.43
CA LEU A 15 18.92 -2.08 -9.65
C LEU A 15 17.48 -2.30 -10.13
N SER A 16 17.26 -3.18 -11.09
CA SER A 16 15.92 -3.51 -11.58
C SER A 16 15.03 -4.07 -10.47
N PHE A 17 15.54 -4.97 -9.62
CA PHE A 17 14.79 -5.45 -8.46
C PHE A 17 14.47 -4.33 -7.48
N PHE A 18 15.43 -3.47 -7.17
CA PHE A 18 15.22 -2.37 -6.24
C PHE A 18 14.17 -1.39 -6.75
N VAL A 19 14.25 -0.96 -8.01
CA VAL A 19 13.27 -0.05 -8.62
C VAL A 19 11.88 -0.70 -8.67
N PHE A 20 11.80 -1.98 -9.02
CA PHE A 20 10.54 -2.71 -9.04
C PHE A 20 9.85 -2.66 -7.67
N TYR A 21 10.54 -3.09 -6.61
CA TYR A 21 9.97 -3.09 -5.26
C TYR A 21 9.70 -1.67 -4.74
N PHE A 22 10.57 -0.71 -5.07
CA PHE A 22 10.36 0.68 -4.72
C PHE A 22 9.05 1.22 -5.29
N VAL A 23 8.78 0.96 -6.57
CA VAL A 23 7.52 1.38 -7.22
C VAL A 23 6.33 0.67 -6.59
N VAL A 24 6.40 -0.66 -6.42
CA VAL A 24 5.30 -1.45 -5.84
C VAL A 24 4.95 -0.97 -4.43
N ILE A 25 5.95 -0.76 -3.55
CA ILE A 25 5.72 -0.31 -2.18
C ILE A 25 5.10 1.09 -2.14
N ASN A 26 5.57 2.03 -2.96
CA ASN A 26 5.02 3.38 -2.99
C ASN A 26 3.58 3.41 -3.49
N ILE A 27 3.24 2.62 -4.53
CA ILE A 27 1.86 2.50 -5.01
C ILE A 27 0.98 1.87 -3.94
N LEU A 28 1.47 0.82 -3.28
CA LEU A 28 0.74 0.16 -2.19
C LEU A 28 0.47 1.13 -1.03
N LEU A 29 1.47 1.92 -0.62
CA LEU A 29 1.33 2.95 0.41
C LEU A 29 0.36 4.04 -0.03
N ALA A 30 0.42 4.49 -1.28
CA ALA A 30 -0.50 5.50 -1.81
C ALA A 30 -1.95 5.02 -1.75
N VAL A 31 -2.22 3.79 -2.18
CA VAL A 31 -3.57 3.20 -2.14
C VAL A 31 -4.02 2.94 -0.71
N PHE A 32 -3.15 2.42 0.14
CA PHE A 32 -3.45 2.24 1.56
C PHE A 32 -3.85 3.58 2.20
N ASN A 33 -3.13 4.66 1.90
CA ASN A 33 -3.45 6.00 2.37
C ASN A 33 -4.75 6.58 1.79
N LEU A 34 -5.34 6.02 0.73
CA LEU A 34 -6.65 6.44 0.23
C LEU A 34 -7.84 5.83 1.00
N ILE A 35 -7.60 4.84 1.85
CA ILE A 35 -8.65 4.19 2.64
C ILE A 35 -9.21 5.22 3.65
N PRO A 36 -10.54 5.44 3.70
CA PRO A 36 -11.13 6.51 4.50
C PRO A 36 -11.29 6.13 5.99
N VAL A 37 -10.18 5.77 6.63
CA VAL A 37 -10.11 5.31 8.02
C VAL A 37 -8.96 6.03 8.72
N PRO A 38 -9.15 6.70 9.87
CA PRO A 38 -8.04 7.28 10.63
C PRO A 38 -7.01 6.19 11.00
N PRO A 39 -5.70 6.45 11.01
CA PRO A 39 -5.00 7.72 10.78
C PRO A 39 -4.64 7.99 9.29
N LEU A 40 -5.19 7.20 8.35
CA LEU A 40 -4.81 7.24 6.93
C LEU A 40 -5.28 8.55 6.28
N ASP A 41 -4.56 9.03 5.26
CA ASP A 41 -4.83 10.36 4.67
C ASP A 41 -6.24 10.49 4.05
N GLY A 42 -6.80 9.40 3.55
CA GLY A 42 -8.15 9.31 3.00
C GLY A 42 -9.23 9.64 4.03
N SER A 43 -8.94 9.48 5.33
CA SER A 43 -9.83 9.91 6.41
C SER A 43 -10.07 11.42 6.41
N ARG A 44 -9.05 12.21 6.06
CA ARG A 44 -9.15 13.68 5.97
C ARG A 44 -10.02 14.06 4.78
N VAL A 45 -9.83 13.40 3.64
CA VAL A 45 -10.67 13.61 2.44
C VAL A 45 -12.13 13.33 2.78
N LEU A 46 -12.42 12.19 3.42
CA LEU A 46 -13.79 11.87 3.85
C LEU A 46 -14.35 12.90 4.83
N LEU A 47 -13.56 13.38 5.79
CA LEU A 47 -13.97 14.39 6.77
C LEU A 47 -14.34 15.73 6.11
N TYR A 48 -13.68 16.13 5.03
CA TYR A 48 -14.06 17.32 4.26
C TYR A 48 -15.37 17.14 3.49
N LEU A 49 -15.65 15.93 3.01
CA LEU A 49 -16.86 15.60 2.25
C LEU A 49 -18.10 15.40 3.15
N LEU A 50 -17.91 15.02 4.42
CA LEU A 50 -19.01 14.75 5.36
C LEU A 50 -19.75 16.04 5.79
N PRO A 51 -21.09 16.00 5.95
CA PRO A 51 -21.86 17.06 6.60
C PRO A 51 -21.56 17.11 8.12
N GLN A 52 -21.90 18.22 8.79
CA GLN A 52 -21.51 18.47 10.19
C GLN A 52 -21.86 17.33 11.17
N GLY A 53 -23.03 16.69 11.02
CA GLY A 53 -23.41 15.55 11.85
C GLY A 53 -22.50 14.34 11.68
N GLY A 54 -22.09 14.04 10.44
CA GLY A 54 -21.18 12.95 10.12
C GLY A 54 -19.75 13.21 10.60
N LYS A 55 -19.30 14.47 10.57
CA LYS A 55 -17.98 14.86 11.10
C LYS A 55 -17.84 14.54 12.58
N ARG A 56 -18.88 14.84 13.38
CA ARG A 56 -18.86 14.58 14.82
C ARG A 56 -18.70 13.09 15.11
N LEU A 57 -19.44 12.23 14.40
CA LEU A 57 -19.31 10.78 14.56
C LEU A 57 -17.92 10.29 14.12
N PHE A 58 -17.40 10.82 13.01
CA PHE A 58 -16.09 10.42 12.49
C PHE A 58 -14.94 10.79 13.44
N LEU A 59 -14.97 12.00 14.03
CA LEU A 59 -14.00 12.43 15.03
C LEU A 59 -14.02 11.57 16.29
N MET A 60 -15.17 11.00 16.66
CA MET A 60 -15.26 10.05 17.79
C MET A 60 -14.57 8.71 17.49
N LEU A 61 -14.42 8.34 16.21
CA LEU A 61 -13.72 7.12 15.77
C LEU A 61 -12.20 7.33 15.65
N GLU A 62 -11.73 8.57 15.56
CA GLU A 62 -10.32 8.92 15.35
C GLU A 62 -9.35 8.26 16.36
N PRO A 63 -9.63 8.23 17.69
CA PRO A 63 -8.75 7.57 18.67
C PRO A 63 -8.63 6.05 18.46
N PHE A 64 -9.64 5.43 17.84
CA PHE A 64 -9.66 3.99 17.56
C PHE A 64 -9.08 3.65 16.19
N GLY A 65 -8.60 4.64 15.43
CA GLY A 65 -8.15 4.47 14.05
C GLY A 65 -7.18 3.32 13.84
N PHE A 66 -6.12 3.26 14.65
CA PHE A 66 -5.15 2.16 14.59
C PHE A 66 -5.78 0.78 14.84
N VAL A 67 -6.71 0.67 15.79
CA VAL A 67 -7.41 -0.58 16.09
C VAL A 67 -8.25 -1.01 14.89
N ILE A 68 -8.93 -0.07 14.23
CA ILE A 68 -9.74 -0.34 13.02
C ILE A 68 -8.83 -0.85 11.89
N VAL A 69 -7.66 -0.23 11.67
CA VAL A 69 -6.69 -0.68 10.67
C VAL A 69 -6.21 -2.11 10.96
N PHE A 70 -5.87 -2.43 12.20
CA PHE A 70 -5.49 -3.80 12.59
C PHE A 70 -6.63 -4.79 12.38
N LEU A 71 -7.87 -4.41 12.70
CA LEU A 71 -9.03 -5.26 12.47
C LEU A 71 -9.25 -5.52 10.97
N LEU A 72 -9.10 -4.49 10.12
CA LEU A 72 -9.18 -4.62 8.66
C LEU A 72 -8.07 -5.51 8.09
N LEU A 73 -6.86 -5.43 8.66
CA LEU A 73 -5.75 -6.31 8.33
C LEU A 73 -6.07 -7.75 8.70
N TYR A 74 -6.50 -7.99 9.94
CA TYR A 74 -6.82 -9.33 10.45
C TYR A 74 -8.00 -9.97 9.72
N ALA A 75 -9.02 -9.17 9.37
CA ALA A 75 -10.16 -9.61 8.58
C ALA A 75 -9.82 -9.85 7.09
N GLY A 76 -8.60 -9.54 6.66
CA GLY A 76 -8.15 -9.70 5.27
C GLY A 76 -8.74 -8.69 4.30
N VAL A 77 -9.47 -7.67 4.78
CA VAL A 77 -10.08 -6.63 3.92
C VAL A 77 -9.00 -5.87 3.16
N LEU A 78 -7.90 -5.52 3.83
CA LEU A 78 -6.78 -4.84 3.17
C LEU A 78 -6.19 -5.68 2.04
N GLN A 79 -6.04 -6.99 2.23
CA GLN A 79 -5.52 -7.87 1.18
C GLN A 79 -6.45 -7.90 -0.03
N HIS A 80 -7.76 -8.03 0.18
CA HIS A 80 -8.74 -8.03 -0.90
C HIS A 80 -8.76 -6.70 -1.68
N LEU A 81 -8.52 -5.57 -1.01
CA LEU A 81 -8.44 -4.25 -1.65
C LEU A 81 -7.11 -4.02 -2.39
N LEU A 82 -5.99 -4.46 -1.82
CA LEU A 82 -4.66 -4.17 -2.34
C LEU A 82 -4.20 -5.16 -3.43
N MET A 83 -4.60 -6.44 -3.34
CA MET A 83 -4.16 -7.48 -4.28
C MET A 83 -4.48 -7.19 -5.76
N PRO A 84 -5.67 -6.69 -6.13
CA PRO A 84 -5.95 -6.34 -7.53
C PRO A 84 -4.96 -5.30 -8.06
N ILE A 85 -4.59 -4.34 -7.22
CA ILE A 85 -3.68 -3.26 -7.60
C ILE A 85 -2.26 -3.78 -7.74
N VAL A 86 -1.81 -4.63 -6.82
CA VAL A 86 -0.51 -5.30 -6.92
C VAL A 86 -0.44 -6.11 -8.22
N SER A 87 -1.44 -6.94 -8.51
CA SER A 87 -1.47 -7.74 -9.74
C SER A 87 -1.45 -6.89 -11.02
N TRP A 88 -2.09 -5.73 -10.99
CA TRP A 88 -2.12 -4.80 -12.11
C TRP A 88 -0.75 -4.14 -12.33
N VAL A 89 -0.11 -3.70 -11.25
CA VAL A 89 1.25 -3.13 -11.28
C VAL A 89 2.26 -4.18 -11.76
N GLU A 90 2.19 -5.40 -11.24
CA GLU A 90 3.05 -6.52 -11.67
C GLU A 90 2.86 -6.84 -13.16
N THR A 91 1.63 -6.84 -13.65
CA THR A 91 1.35 -7.07 -15.08
C THR A 91 1.94 -5.97 -15.95
N ILE A 92 1.84 -4.71 -15.51
CA ILE A 92 2.39 -3.57 -16.25
C ILE A 92 3.91 -3.61 -16.24
N LEU A 93 4.53 -3.75 -15.06
CA LEU A 93 5.98 -3.72 -14.89
C LEU A 93 6.65 -4.97 -15.49
N GLY A 94 6.03 -6.15 -15.33
CA GLY A 94 6.49 -7.40 -15.93
C GLY A 94 6.37 -7.44 -17.45
N ARG A 95 5.58 -6.54 -18.06
CA ARG A 95 5.54 -6.36 -19.51
C ARG A 95 6.71 -5.51 -20.05
N PHE A 96 7.42 -4.79 -19.18
CA PHE A 96 8.57 -3.94 -19.56
C PHE A 96 9.94 -4.59 -19.33
N GLY A 97 9.99 -5.74 -18.64
CA GLY A 97 11.19 -6.56 -18.47
C GLY A 97 11.26 -7.68 -19.49
#